data_AF-A0A7C2NYW7-F1
#
_entry.id   AF-A0A7C2NYW7-F1
#
_cell.length_a   1.000
_cell.length_b   1.000
_cell.length_c   1.000
_cell.angle_alpha   90.00
_cell.angle_beta   90.00
_cell.angle_gamma   90.00
#
_symmetry.space_group_name_H-M   'P 1'
#
loop_
_entity.id
_entity.type
_entity.pdbx_description
1 polymer ?
#
loop_
_entity_poly.entity_id
_entity_poly.type
_entity_poly.pdbx_seq_one_letter_code
_entity_poly.pdbx_strand_id
1 'polypeptide(L)'
;MVQVVGQGCWTLGVTMQRAMLWGVAGWCLWQLTLSAAESGAGDYAAMVRSHSALLAYYRCEGDPQTLDDASGRGRTGHWGGPAGESVDGVSATLGRGVRLAGGAHLRVPALGEQTAATFEMWLRLRRPPSEGLAALYASDGWSPGFWHINLRGPGDVELAVNGASVFPRSEPETVVVDRWTHLVATYDSELGELKLYRDGRLLMDEVVANAVPLNLVAGSVGLWQNGQPTRPLEADIDEIAIYAAALSPAQIRQHYQLAKGIATTPVDFATSVRPLLSAKCFGCHGPDVQESGLRLDVRDAAFRGGESGEPAISPFAAEQSYLLQLVTSTDRESRMPPEGEPMSSDQVAVLRNWIDQGAVWPDALAGHLEAESVTTTHWSFQPIARPTPPASEEPFVRDGNAVDAFVLARLAEHKLTPSPPADRRTLIRRLYLDVHGLPPTPEEVEQFVHDESPTAWDQLVERVLASPRYGERWASHWLDVIRYGDTHGFEVNTPRENAWPYRDYVIKSLNEDKPYDRFLQEQIAGDQMDMAAATGFLVAAPALLPGQVGKDVASMRQARADELHEVIVTIGSGVLGLTIGCARCHNHKFDPVSQTDYYELQAIFAGVRYGDRPLTSPESVRLGDATPTAANV
;
A
#
# COMPACT_ATOMS: atom_id res chain seq x y z
N MET A 1 -43.81 12.13 53.30
CA MET A 1 -43.95 13.40 54.03
C MET A 1 -43.52 14.50 53.05
N VAL A 2 -44.50 15.28 52.55
CA VAL A 2 -44.38 16.56 51.77
C VAL A 2 -43.71 16.45 50.39
N GLN A 3 -44.34 16.53 49.20
CA GLN A 3 -45.35 17.41 48.56
C GLN A 3 -44.86 18.83 48.16
N VAL A 4 -45.12 19.22 46.90
CA VAL A 4 -45.29 20.56 46.25
C VAL A 4 -44.70 20.46 44.83
N VAL A 5 -45.44 20.33 43.70
CA VAL A 5 -46.51 21.13 43.05
C VAL A 5 -46.04 22.51 42.54
N GLY A 6 -46.11 22.71 41.22
CA GLY A 6 -45.99 24.02 40.58
C GLY A 6 -46.36 23.98 39.09
N GLN A 7 -47.65 24.17 38.80
CA GLN A 7 -48.20 24.41 37.46
C GLN A 7 -47.91 25.84 36.97
N GLY A 8 -47.90 26.02 35.65
CA GLY A 8 -48.00 27.33 35.00
C GLY A 8 -48.62 27.19 33.61
N CYS A 9 -49.94 27.41 33.53
CA CYS A 9 -50.75 27.44 32.32
C CYS A 9 -50.83 28.88 31.78
N TRP A 10 -50.78 29.08 30.47
CA TRP A 10 -51.35 30.25 29.80
C TRP A 10 -52.22 29.78 28.62
N THR A 11 -53.48 30.19 28.64
CA THR A 11 -54.48 30.02 27.58
C THR A 11 -54.95 31.39 27.13
N LEU A 12 -55.09 31.55 25.82
CA LEU A 12 -55.90 32.52 25.06
C LEU A 12 -55.76 32.04 23.60
N GLY A 13 -56.75 31.60 22.83
CA GLY A 13 -58.18 31.85 22.85
C GLY A 13 -58.56 32.53 21.52
N VAL A 14 -59.55 31.95 20.82
CA VAL A 14 -60.49 32.58 19.84
C VAL A 14 -60.41 32.17 18.35
N THR A 15 -61.30 31.20 18.03
CA THR A 15 -62.26 31.00 16.91
C THR A 15 -61.87 30.81 15.43
N MET A 16 -62.06 29.57 14.97
CA MET A 16 -63.09 29.05 14.03
C MET A 16 -63.76 29.94 12.94
N GLN A 17 -63.87 29.30 11.76
CA GLN A 17 -64.84 29.43 10.66
C GLN A 17 -64.56 30.40 9.49
N ARG A 18 -64.08 29.83 8.37
CA ARG A 18 -64.80 29.89 7.09
C ARG A 18 -64.46 28.68 6.21
N ALA A 19 -65.50 27.93 5.88
CA ALA A 19 -65.50 26.79 4.97
C ALA A 19 -65.49 27.24 3.51
N MET A 20 -65.15 26.27 2.65
CA MET A 20 -65.53 26.18 1.24
C MET A 20 -65.14 27.36 0.36
N LEU A 21 -64.06 27.18 -0.40
CA LEU A 21 -64.02 27.44 -1.84
C LEU A 21 -62.61 27.10 -2.35
N TRP A 22 -62.56 26.32 -3.44
CA TRP A 22 -61.40 26.02 -4.31
C TRP A 22 -60.70 24.67 -4.10
N GLY A 23 -61.50 23.60 -4.20
CA GLY A 23 -61.09 22.50 -5.09
C GLY A 23 -60.99 23.04 -6.53
N VAL A 24 -60.00 22.54 -7.28
CA VAL A 24 -59.67 22.76 -8.71
C VAL A 24 -58.23 23.27 -8.96
N ALA A 25 -57.48 23.78 -7.97
CA ALA A 25 -56.07 24.17 -8.18
C ALA A 25 -55.02 23.08 -7.82
N GLY A 26 -55.41 22.03 -7.09
CA GLY A 26 -54.49 21.00 -6.57
C GLY A 26 -54.15 19.85 -7.53
N TRP A 27 -54.80 19.76 -8.70
CA TRP A 27 -54.56 18.69 -9.67
C TRP A 27 -53.66 19.10 -10.86
N CYS A 28 -53.55 20.39 -11.17
CA CYS A 28 -52.63 20.86 -12.23
C CYS A 28 -51.19 21.05 -11.74
N LEU A 29 -50.94 21.28 -10.44
CA LEU A 29 -49.57 21.36 -9.91
C LEU A 29 -48.92 19.99 -9.69
N TRP A 30 -49.71 18.92 -9.55
CA TRP A 30 -49.16 17.56 -9.41
C TRP A 30 -48.69 16.98 -10.75
N GLN A 31 -49.34 17.33 -11.88
CA GLN A 31 -48.89 16.94 -13.22
C GLN A 31 -47.71 17.76 -13.77
N LEU A 32 -47.48 18.97 -13.26
CA LEU A 32 -46.32 19.79 -13.67
C LEU A 32 -45.03 19.45 -12.89
N THR A 33 -45.14 18.84 -11.70
CA THR A 33 -43.97 18.33 -10.95
C THR A 33 -43.57 16.90 -11.36
N LEU A 34 -44.49 16.11 -11.95
CA LEU A 34 -44.18 14.77 -12.46
C LEU A 34 -43.48 14.78 -13.83
N SER A 35 -43.52 15.89 -14.57
CA SER A 35 -42.74 16.04 -15.82
C SER A 35 -41.30 16.52 -15.60
N ALA A 36 -41.00 17.14 -14.46
CA ALA A 36 -39.66 17.67 -14.17
C ALA A 36 -38.76 16.67 -13.41
N ALA A 37 -39.36 15.74 -12.67
CA ALA A 37 -38.63 14.76 -11.87
C ALA A 37 -38.03 13.59 -12.67
N GLU A 38 -38.41 13.40 -13.94
CA GLU A 38 -37.83 12.38 -14.83
C GLU A 38 -36.64 12.90 -15.67
N SER A 39 -36.20 14.15 -15.49
CA SER A 39 -35.14 14.78 -16.31
C SER A 39 -33.85 15.13 -15.55
N GLY A 40 -33.71 14.67 -14.30
CA GLY A 40 -32.61 15.04 -13.41
C GLY A 40 -31.28 14.29 -13.59
N ALA A 41 -31.26 13.21 -14.38
CA ALA A 41 -30.00 12.61 -14.82
C ALA A 41 -29.52 13.40 -16.03
N GLY A 42 -28.40 14.12 -15.90
CA GLY A 42 -27.82 14.82 -17.06
C GLY A 42 -27.61 13.84 -18.21
N ASP A 43 -27.92 14.26 -19.43
CA ASP A 43 -27.72 13.44 -20.62
C ASP A 43 -26.21 13.27 -20.85
N TYR A 44 -25.68 12.07 -20.57
CA TYR A 44 -24.30 11.67 -20.84
C TYR A 44 -23.89 12.04 -22.26
N ALA A 45 -24.74 11.76 -23.25
CA ALA A 45 -24.43 12.03 -24.64
C ALA A 45 -24.38 13.53 -24.93
N ALA A 46 -25.22 14.34 -24.25
CA ALA A 46 -25.11 15.79 -24.32
C ALA A 46 -23.81 16.30 -23.68
N MET A 47 -23.36 15.69 -22.57
CA MET A 47 -22.08 16.02 -21.94
C MET A 47 -20.90 15.72 -22.86
N VAL A 48 -20.84 14.53 -23.45
CA VAL A 48 -19.82 14.17 -24.44
C VAL A 48 -19.81 15.18 -25.59
N ARG A 49 -20.98 15.48 -26.17
CA ARG A 49 -21.13 16.48 -27.25
C ARG A 49 -20.74 17.91 -26.86
N SER A 50 -20.77 18.25 -25.57
CA SER A 50 -20.44 19.60 -25.10
C SER A 50 -18.95 19.92 -25.16
N HIS A 51 -18.09 18.90 -25.27
CA HIS A 51 -16.64 19.07 -25.35
C HIS A 51 -16.23 19.63 -26.71
N SER A 52 -15.67 20.84 -26.73
CA SER A 52 -15.17 21.48 -27.96
C SER A 52 -14.06 20.68 -28.65
N ALA A 53 -13.28 19.91 -27.87
CA ALA A 53 -12.23 19.03 -28.34
C ALA A 53 -12.74 17.69 -28.92
N LEU A 54 -14.05 17.39 -28.86
CA LEU A 54 -14.60 16.12 -29.34
C LEU A 54 -14.33 15.95 -30.86
N LEU A 55 -13.61 14.90 -31.22
CA LEU A 55 -13.26 14.54 -32.59
C LEU A 55 -14.27 13.57 -33.20
N ALA A 56 -14.70 12.56 -32.48
CA ALA A 56 -15.64 11.55 -32.98
C ALA A 56 -16.40 10.93 -31.81
N TYR A 57 -17.66 10.52 -32.05
CA TYR A 57 -18.49 9.94 -31.01
C TYR A 57 -19.50 8.94 -31.60
N TYR A 58 -19.52 7.71 -31.09
CA TYR A 58 -20.33 6.60 -31.61
C TYR A 58 -21.15 5.97 -30.50
N ARG A 59 -22.49 6.04 -30.63
CA ARG A 59 -23.44 5.64 -29.58
C ARG A 59 -24.00 4.23 -29.71
N CYS A 60 -23.57 3.43 -30.69
CA CYS A 60 -23.98 2.02 -30.85
C CYS A 60 -25.52 1.73 -30.89
N GLU A 61 -26.38 2.75 -30.90
CA GLU A 61 -27.84 2.67 -30.86
C GLU A 61 -28.52 2.34 -32.22
N GLY A 62 -27.75 2.39 -33.32
CA GLY A 62 -28.25 2.37 -34.70
C GLY A 62 -28.16 1.01 -35.41
N ASP A 63 -28.06 1.03 -36.75
CA ASP A 63 -27.85 -0.16 -37.56
C ASP A 63 -26.53 -0.87 -37.14
N PRO A 64 -26.55 -2.16 -36.75
CA PRO A 64 -25.34 -2.89 -36.40
C PRO A 64 -24.26 -2.91 -37.52
N GLN A 65 -24.62 -2.58 -38.76
CA GLN A 65 -23.69 -2.51 -39.90
C GLN A 65 -22.92 -1.19 -40.01
N THR A 66 -23.39 -0.09 -39.42
CA THR A 66 -22.75 1.25 -39.52
C THR A 66 -22.86 2.01 -38.20
N LEU A 67 -21.76 2.62 -37.75
CA LEU A 67 -21.77 3.47 -36.56
C LEU A 67 -21.80 4.94 -36.98
N ASP A 68 -22.97 5.56 -36.86
CA ASP A 68 -23.13 6.99 -37.11
C ASP A 68 -22.36 7.84 -36.10
N ASP A 69 -21.75 8.90 -36.60
CA ASP A 69 -21.01 9.85 -35.79
C ASP A 69 -21.96 10.85 -35.11
N ALA A 70 -22.22 10.61 -33.83
CA ALA A 70 -23.02 11.45 -32.95
C ALA A 70 -22.30 12.73 -32.50
N SER A 71 -21.04 12.97 -32.90
CA SER A 71 -20.34 14.24 -32.61
C SER A 71 -20.85 15.39 -33.48
N GLY A 72 -21.57 15.10 -34.57
CA GLY A 72 -22.02 16.09 -35.55
C GLY A 72 -20.97 16.48 -36.59
N ARG A 73 -19.82 15.78 -36.64
CA ARG A 73 -18.72 16.06 -37.60
C ARG A 73 -18.79 15.20 -38.88
N GLY A 74 -19.78 14.32 -39.00
CA GLY A 74 -20.01 13.51 -40.20
C GLY A 74 -18.97 12.41 -40.42
N ARG A 75 -18.37 11.90 -39.34
CA ARG A 75 -17.29 10.90 -39.36
C ARG A 75 -17.80 9.46 -39.19
N THR A 76 -18.79 9.05 -40.00
CA THR A 76 -19.41 7.73 -39.91
C THR A 76 -18.39 6.59 -39.97
N GLY A 77 -18.46 5.69 -38.99
CA GLY A 77 -17.64 4.50 -38.90
C GLY A 77 -18.28 3.31 -39.61
N HIS A 78 -17.45 2.45 -40.18
CA HIS A 78 -17.87 1.26 -40.91
C HIS A 78 -17.24 0.01 -40.31
N TRP A 79 -18.02 -1.05 -40.10
CA TRP A 79 -17.47 -2.33 -39.67
C TRP A 79 -16.78 -3.06 -40.82
N GLY A 80 -15.61 -3.64 -40.55
CA GLY A 80 -15.02 -4.70 -41.36
C GLY A 80 -15.19 -6.04 -40.66
N GLY A 81 -15.70 -7.05 -41.37
CA GLY A 81 -16.10 -8.34 -40.79
C GLY A 81 -17.61 -8.44 -40.56
N PRO A 82 -18.13 -9.56 -40.00
CA PRO A 82 -19.55 -9.70 -39.70
C PRO A 82 -19.96 -8.67 -38.63
N ALA A 83 -21.00 -7.90 -38.93
CA ALA A 83 -21.56 -6.93 -38.01
C ALA A 83 -22.02 -7.57 -36.69
N GLY A 84 -21.90 -6.80 -35.63
CA GLY A 84 -22.30 -7.21 -34.29
C GLY A 84 -23.81 -7.38 -34.11
N GLU A 85 -24.22 -7.96 -32.98
CA GLU A 85 -25.62 -8.03 -32.57
C GLU A 85 -25.93 -6.90 -31.58
N SER A 86 -27.14 -6.37 -31.61
CA SER A 86 -27.58 -5.34 -30.65
C SER A 86 -27.77 -5.96 -29.26
N VAL A 87 -27.31 -5.28 -28.22
CA VAL A 87 -27.43 -5.69 -26.80
C VAL A 87 -27.92 -4.54 -25.93
N ASP A 88 -28.35 -4.82 -24.71
CA ASP A 88 -28.65 -3.78 -23.72
C ASP A 88 -27.42 -2.92 -23.45
N GLY A 89 -27.61 -1.60 -23.46
CA GLY A 89 -26.55 -0.63 -23.23
C GLY A 89 -26.06 -0.58 -21.78
N VAL A 90 -25.21 0.39 -21.50
CA VAL A 90 -24.53 0.57 -20.19
C VAL A 90 -25.50 0.73 -19.03
N SER A 91 -26.62 1.40 -19.27
CA SER A 91 -27.68 1.72 -18.32
C SER A 91 -28.98 1.97 -19.08
N ALA A 92 -30.11 2.06 -18.36
CA ALA A 92 -31.40 2.36 -18.96
C ALA A 92 -31.41 3.71 -19.73
N THR A 93 -30.54 4.65 -19.35
CA THR A 93 -30.41 5.97 -20.00
C THR A 93 -29.48 5.97 -21.21
N LEU A 94 -28.68 4.92 -21.41
CA LEU A 94 -27.70 4.80 -22.49
C LEU A 94 -28.12 3.78 -23.58
N GLY A 95 -29.41 3.43 -23.64
CA GLY A 95 -29.97 2.74 -24.80
C GLY A 95 -29.38 1.34 -25.04
N ARG A 96 -28.78 1.14 -26.22
CA ARG A 96 -28.30 -0.16 -26.70
C ARG A 96 -26.82 -0.09 -27.10
N GLY A 97 -26.08 -1.13 -26.72
CA GLY A 97 -24.72 -1.37 -27.18
C GLY A 97 -24.67 -2.34 -28.36
N VAL A 98 -23.45 -2.63 -28.82
CA VAL A 98 -23.16 -3.61 -29.87
C VAL A 98 -22.26 -4.72 -29.33
N ARG A 99 -22.66 -5.97 -29.55
CA ARG A 99 -21.85 -7.17 -29.32
C ARG A 99 -20.93 -7.41 -30.50
N LEU A 100 -19.64 -7.51 -30.26
CA LEU A 100 -18.66 -7.86 -31.28
C LEU A 100 -18.68 -9.36 -31.58
N ALA A 101 -18.94 -9.70 -32.84
CA ALA A 101 -18.67 -11.03 -33.37
C ALA A 101 -17.18 -11.12 -33.74
N GLY A 102 -16.54 -12.25 -33.43
CA GLY A 102 -15.12 -12.47 -33.66
C GLY A 102 -14.60 -11.99 -35.02
N GLY A 103 -13.65 -11.04 -35.01
CA GLY A 103 -13.06 -10.46 -36.22
C GLY A 103 -13.70 -9.15 -36.72
N ALA A 104 -14.77 -8.66 -36.08
CA ALA A 104 -15.33 -7.33 -36.35
C ALA A 104 -14.34 -6.22 -35.94
N HIS A 105 -14.11 -5.26 -36.83
CA HIS A 105 -13.30 -4.07 -36.55
C HIS A 105 -13.96 -2.81 -37.07
N LEU A 106 -14.05 -1.77 -36.25
CA LEU A 106 -14.58 -0.47 -36.65
C LEU A 106 -13.50 0.30 -37.43
N ARG A 107 -13.87 0.84 -38.59
CA ARG A 107 -13.04 1.77 -39.36
C ARG A 107 -13.68 3.14 -39.32
N VAL A 108 -12.95 4.12 -38.80
CA VAL A 108 -13.38 5.52 -38.78
C VAL A 108 -12.53 6.36 -39.74
N PRO A 109 -13.01 7.52 -40.20
CA PRO A 109 -12.21 8.44 -41.00
C PRO A 109 -11.00 8.99 -40.23
N ALA A 110 -9.96 9.41 -40.96
CA ALA A 110 -8.76 10.02 -40.40
C ALA A 110 -9.06 11.24 -39.51
N LEU A 111 -8.45 11.30 -38.33
CA LEU A 111 -8.71 12.32 -37.30
C LEU A 111 -7.57 13.35 -37.13
N GLY A 112 -6.48 13.22 -37.89
CA GLY A 112 -5.36 14.17 -37.85
C GLY A 112 -4.28 13.82 -36.83
N GLU A 113 -3.25 14.64 -36.75
CA GLU A 113 -2.22 14.55 -35.70
C GLU A 113 -2.69 15.29 -34.44
N GLN A 114 -2.43 14.72 -33.25
CA GLN A 114 -2.88 15.26 -31.97
C GLN A 114 -1.72 15.30 -30.95
N THR A 115 -1.42 16.48 -30.40
CA THR A 115 -0.45 16.59 -29.29
C THR A 115 -1.03 16.11 -27.96
N ALA A 116 -2.35 16.13 -27.81
CA ALA A 116 -3.07 15.53 -26.69
C ALA A 116 -4.34 14.83 -27.17
N ALA A 117 -4.70 13.71 -26.56
CA ALA A 117 -5.91 12.98 -26.91
C ALA A 117 -6.52 12.24 -25.71
N THR A 118 -7.83 12.01 -25.80
CA THR A 118 -8.55 11.09 -24.91
C THR A 118 -9.33 10.08 -25.73
N PHE A 119 -9.25 8.82 -25.33
CA PHE A 119 -10.07 7.74 -25.85
C PHE A 119 -10.95 7.22 -24.73
N GLU A 120 -12.25 7.23 -24.94
CA GLU A 120 -13.27 6.83 -23.97
C GLU A 120 -14.18 5.79 -24.60
N MET A 121 -14.52 4.74 -23.85
CA MET A 121 -15.51 3.74 -24.26
C MET A 121 -16.13 3.05 -23.05
N TRP A 122 -17.26 2.41 -23.29
CA TRP A 122 -17.78 1.38 -22.41
C TRP A 122 -17.54 0.00 -22.99
N LEU A 123 -17.08 -0.91 -22.14
CA LEU A 123 -16.70 -2.27 -22.51
C LEU A 123 -17.24 -3.28 -21.50
N ARG A 124 -17.87 -4.36 -21.99
CA ARG A 124 -18.23 -5.54 -21.20
C ARG A 124 -17.63 -6.77 -21.84
N LEU A 125 -16.61 -7.35 -21.21
CA LEU A 125 -16.05 -8.62 -21.64
C LEU A 125 -17.03 -9.77 -21.38
N ARG A 126 -17.22 -10.68 -22.33
CA ARG A 126 -18.06 -11.88 -22.14
C ARG A 126 -17.25 -13.10 -21.71
N ARG A 127 -15.94 -13.03 -21.90
CA ARG A 127 -14.96 -14.02 -21.47
C ARG A 127 -13.58 -13.38 -21.32
N PRO A 128 -12.67 -13.98 -20.53
CA PRO A 128 -11.31 -13.49 -20.42
C PRO A 128 -10.61 -13.45 -21.80
N PRO A 129 -9.89 -12.37 -22.12
CA PRO A 129 -9.12 -12.27 -23.35
C PRO A 129 -7.93 -13.25 -23.35
N SER A 130 -7.56 -13.78 -24.52
CA SER A 130 -6.25 -14.44 -24.68
C SER A 130 -5.13 -13.39 -24.63
N GLU A 131 -3.89 -13.78 -24.32
CA GLU A 131 -2.74 -12.85 -24.33
C GLU A 131 -2.63 -12.11 -25.68
N GLY A 132 -2.52 -10.77 -25.62
CA GLY A 132 -2.13 -9.92 -26.75
C GLY A 132 -3.26 -9.41 -27.67
N LEU A 133 -4.48 -9.20 -27.15
CA LEU A 133 -5.61 -8.74 -27.96
C LEU A 133 -5.82 -7.22 -27.85
N ALA A 134 -5.98 -6.48 -28.96
CA ALA A 134 -6.17 -5.02 -28.94
C ALA A 134 -7.65 -4.62 -28.95
N ALA A 135 -8.09 -3.85 -27.95
CA ALA A 135 -9.44 -3.29 -27.88
C ALA A 135 -9.58 -1.93 -28.56
N LEU A 136 -8.50 -1.16 -28.71
CA LEU A 136 -8.55 0.08 -29.49
C LEU A 136 -7.20 0.31 -30.13
N TYR A 137 -7.21 0.80 -31.37
CA TYR A 137 -5.99 1.01 -32.13
C TYR A 137 -6.13 2.22 -33.05
N ALA A 138 -5.05 2.99 -33.23
CA ALA A 138 -4.99 4.09 -34.18
C ALA A 138 -3.65 4.11 -34.95
N SER A 139 -3.75 4.20 -36.29
CA SER A 139 -2.70 4.22 -37.36
C SER A 139 -2.53 2.90 -38.11
N ASP A 140 -1.45 2.67 -38.87
CA ASP A 140 -1.17 1.46 -39.66
C ASP A 140 -0.15 0.48 -39.04
N GLY A 141 0.49 0.87 -37.92
CA GLY A 141 1.15 -0.03 -36.96
C GLY A 141 2.66 0.04 -37.06
N TRP A 142 3.13 0.85 -38.01
CA TRP A 142 4.52 0.94 -38.43
C TRP A 142 5.00 2.39 -38.54
N SER A 143 4.12 3.37 -38.29
CA SER A 143 4.42 4.80 -38.29
C SER A 143 4.64 5.34 -36.86
N PRO A 144 5.56 6.29 -36.64
CA PRO A 144 5.67 7.00 -35.37
C PRO A 144 4.34 7.64 -34.94
N GLY A 145 4.04 7.58 -33.64
CA GLY A 145 2.81 8.13 -33.06
C GLY A 145 1.61 7.18 -33.10
N PHE A 146 1.82 5.87 -33.31
CA PHE A 146 0.72 4.89 -33.17
C PHE A 146 0.33 4.67 -31.71
N TRP A 147 -0.92 4.26 -31.50
CA TRP A 147 -1.49 4.01 -30.17
C TRP A 147 -2.33 2.72 -30.13
N HIS A 148 -2.27 1.96 -29.02
CA HIS A 148 -3.26 0.93 -28.72
C HIS A 148 -3.62 0.79 -27.23
N ILE A 149 -4.84 0.29 -27.00
CA ILE A 149 -5.32 -0.28 -25.73
C ILE A 149 -5.41 -1.80 -25.94
N ASN A 150 -4.57 -2.58 -25.28
CA ASN A 150 -4.58 -4.04 -25.31
C ASN A 150 -5.24 -4.61 -24.05
N LEU A 151 -6.01 -5.68 -24.23
CA LEU A 151 -6.57 -6.51 -23.17
C LEU A 151 -5.78 -7.82 -23.08
N ARG A 152 -5.37 -8.20 -21.86
CA ARG A 152 -4.56 -9.39 -21.60
C ARG A 152 -5.11 -10.19 -20.40
N GLY A 153 -4.86 -11.50 -20.40
CA GLY A 153 -5.09 -12.35 -19.22
C GLY A 153 -6.53 -12.29 -18.67
N PRO A 154 -6.73 -12.17 -17.34
CA PRO A 154 -8.06 -12.16 -16.72
C PRO A 154 -8.86 -10.85 -16.94
N GLY A 155 -8.32 -9.86 -17.67
CA GLY A 155 -8.96 -8.55 -17.87
C GLY A 155 -8.01 -7.35 -17.72
N ASP A 156 -6.71 -7.57 -17.83
CA ASP A 156 -5.67 -6.55 -17.66
C ASP A 156 -5.64 -5.65 -18.89
N VAL A 157 -5.39 -4.36 -18.68
CA VAL A 157 -5.28 -3.37 -19.75
C VAL A 157 -3.82 -2.95 -19.87
N GLU A 158 -3.31 -2.96 -21.08
CA GLU A 158 -2.00 -2.42 -21.44
C GLU A 158 -2.22 -1.28 -22.43
N LEU A 159 -1.64 -0.12 -22.15
CA LEU A 159 -1.60 0.99 -23.09
C LEU A 159 -0.25 0.96 -23.82
N ALA A 160 -0.21 1.32 -25.10
CA ALA A 160 1.08 1.58 -25.74
C ALA A 160 1.00 2.72 -26.75
N VAL A 161 2.10 3.47 -26.81
CA VAL A 161 2.32 4.59 -27.73
C VAL A 161 3.68 4.42 -28.39
N ASN A 162 3.78 4.28 -29.71
CA ASN A 162 5.09 4.08 -30.34
C ASN A 162 5.70 5.36 -30.87
N GLY A 163 6.51 5.93 -29.98
CA GLY A 163 7.65 6.84 -30.17
C GLY A 163 8.63 6.68 -29.00
N ALA A 164 8.12 6.12 -27.90
CA ALA A 164 8.81 5.61 -26.73
C ALA A 164 8.18 4.24 -26.38
N SER A 165 8.91 3.14 -26.53
CA SER A 165 8.38 1.79 -26.29
C SER A 165 8.02 1.58 -24.80
N VAL A 166 6.84 2.03 -24.38
CA VAL A 166 6.36 1.90 -23.00
C VAL A 166 5.03 1.15 -23.01
N PHE A 167 4.97 0.07 -22.23
CA PHE A 167 3.84 -0.84 -22.10
C PHE A 167 3.39 -0.92 -20.64
N PRO A 168 2.89 0.19 -20.05
CA PRO A 168 2.46 0.16 -18.69
C PRO A 168 1.22 -0.75 -18.57
N ARG A 169 1.25 -1.61 -17.55
CA ARG A 169 0.16 -2.56 -17.25
C ARG A 169 -0.69 -1.99 -16.13
N SER A 170 -2.00 -2.08 -16.30
CA SER A 170 -2.97 -1.77 -15.25
C SER A 170 -2.98 -2.84 -14.15
N GLU A 171 -3.75 -2.59 -13.09
CA GLU A 171 -4.04 -3.59 -12.06
C GLU A 171 -4.72 -4.84 -12.67
N PRO A 172 -4.53 -6.04 -12.06
CA PRO A 172 -5.25 -7.24 -12.47
C PRO A 172 -6.78 -7.03 -12.51
N GLU A 173 -7.46 -7.64 -13.47
CA GLU A 173 -8.94 -7.58 -13.59
C GLU A 173 -9.46 -6.14 -13.75
N THR A 174 -8.73 -5.30 -14.48
CA THR A 174 -9.16 -3.94 -14.80
C THR A 174 -10.51 -3.94 -15.51
N VAL A 175 -10.76 -4.88 -16.42
CA VAL A 175 -12.08 -5.10 -17.01
C VAL A 175 -12.63 -6.43 -16.50
N VAL A 176 -13.71 -6.36 -15.73
CA VAL A 176 -14.35 -7.54 -15.15
C VAL A 176 -15.29 -8.20 -16.16
N VAL A 177 -15.23 -9.52 -16.27
CA VAL A 177 -16.12 -10.30 -17.15
C VAL A 177 -17.58 -10.10 -16.74
N ASP A 178 -18.44 -9.96 -17.74
CA ASP A 178 -19.88 -9.72 -17.66
C ASP A 178 -20.30 -8.41 -16.96
N ARG A 179 -19.37 -7.47 -16.78
CA ARG A 179 -19.64 -6.12 -16.26
C ARG A 179 -19.30 -5.02 -17.25
N TRP A 180 -20.22 -4.07 -17.45
CA TRP A 180 -19.94 -2.81 -18.14
C TRP A 180 -18.92 -1.99 -17.34
N THR A 181 -17.79 -1.73 -17.99
CA THR A 181 -16.65 -0.99 -17.47
C THR A 181 -16.46 0.27 -18.30
N HIS A 182 -16.38 1.44 -17.66
CA HIS A 182 -16.02 2.69 -18.33
C HIS A 182 -14.51 2.78 -18.41
N LEU A 183 -13.96 2.72 -19.60
CA LEU A 183 -12.52 2.73 -19.83
C LEU A 183 -12.13 4.03 -20.53
N VAL A 184 -11.24 4.80 -19.91
CA VAL A 184 -10.75 6.06 -20.48
C VAL A 184 -9.24 6.10 -20.44
N ALA A 185 -8.60 6.42 -21.56
CA ALA A 185 -7.16 6.64 -21.64
C ALA A 185 -6.87 8.06 -22.12
N THR A 186 -6.02 8.79 -21.42
CA THR A 186 -5.59 10.14 -21.79
C THR A 186 -4.11 10.16 -22.09
N TYR A 187 -3.71 10.92 -23.10
CA TYR A 187 -2.33 11.09 -23.49
C TYR A 187 -2.05 12.58 -23.76
N ASP A 188 -0.91 13.06 -23.26
CA ASP A 188 -0.40 14.39 -23.54
C ASP A 188 1.09 14.28 -23.89
N SER A 189 1.43 14.58 -25.15
CA SER A 189 2.82 14.49 -25.63
C SER A 189 3.71 15.62 -25.17
N GLU A 190 3.16 16.77 -24.75
CA GLU A 190 3.95 17.89 -24.24
C GLU A 190 4.39 17.61 -22.80
N LEU A 191 3.52 16.99 -22.00
CA LEU A 191 3.82 16.57 -20.63
C LEU A 191 4.45 15.17 -20.56
N GLY A 192 4.33 14.38 -21.63
CA GLY A 192 4.69 12.96 -21.64
C GLY A 192 3.77 12.11 -20.77
N GLU A 193 2.58 12.60 -20.41
CA GLU A 193 1.67 11.93 -19.48
C GLU A 193 0.78 10.91 -20.21
N LEU A 194 0.69 9.72 -19.64
CA LEU A 194 -0.13 8.62 -20.08
C LEU A 194 -0.95 8.09 -18.91
N LYS A 195 -2.27 8.26 -18.95
CA LYS A 195 -3.16 7.87 -17.85
C LYS A 195 -4.26 6.92 -18.29
N LEU A 196 -4.59 5.98 -17.40
CA LEU A 196 -5.71 5.06 -17.57
C LEU A 196 -6.71 5.27 -16.43
N TYR A 197 -7.99 5.31 -16.79
CA TYR A 197 -9.10 5.39 -15.86
C TYR A 197 -10.05 4.22 -16.08
N ARG A 198 -10.61 3.73 -14.97
CA ARG A 198 -11.69 2.76 -14.92
C ARG A 198 -12.81 3.30 -14.06
N ASP A 199 -14.03 3.32 -14.57
CA ASP A 199 -15.22 3.72 -13.81
C ASP A 199 -15.03 5.10 -13.15
N GLY A 200 -14.47 6.05 -13.91
CA GLY A 200 -14.14 7.40 -13.43
C GLY A 200 -12.89 7.50 -12.54
N ARG A 201 -12.30 6.39 -12.09
CA ARG A 201 -11.13 6.35 -11.18
C ARG A 201 -9.82 6.21 -11.96
N LEU A 202 -8.81 7.00 -11.59
CA LEU A 202 -7.45 6.86 -12.08
C LEU A 202 -6.86 5.51 -11.60
N LEU A 203 -6.41 4.70 -12.55
CA LEU A 203 -5.74 3.41 -12.28
C LEU A 203 -4.23 3.47 -12.53
N MET A 204 -3.81 4.34 -13.44
CA MET A 204 -2.43 4.38 -13.91
C MET A 204 -2.09 5.81 -14.31
N ASP A 205 -0.90 6.28 -13.92
CA ASP A 205 -0.37 7.60 -14.25
C ASP A 205 1.14 7.46 -14.49
N GLU A 206 1.53 7.48 -15.76
CA GLU A 206 2.88 7.16 -16.20
C GLU A 206 3.45 8.30 -17.05
N VAL A 207 4.77 8.54 -16.91
CA VAL A 207 5.50 9.52 -17.71
C VAL A 207 6.36 8.80 -18.74
N VAL A 208 6.17 9.15 -20.01
CA VAL A 208 6.77 8.49 -21.17
C VAL A 208 7.96 9.32 -21.68
N ALA A 209 9.17 8.76 -21.58
CA ALA A 209 10.39 9.41 -22.09
C ALA A 209 10.43 9.39 -23.63
N ASN A 210 10.42 10.57 -24.27
CA ASN A 210 10.31 10.79 -25.73
C ASN A 210 8.89 10.70 -26.30
N ALA A 211 7.92 11.29 -25.60
CA ALA A 211 6.57 11.44 -26.11
C ALA A 211 6.54 12.22 -27.44
N VAL A 212 5.76 11.71 -28.40
CA VAL A 212 5.56 12.32 -29.72
C VAL A 212 4.06 12.52 -29.97
N PRO A 213 3.65 13.48 -30.82
CA PRO A 213 2.24 13.62 -31.19
C PRO A 213 1.64 12.32 -31.73
N LEU A 214 0.39 12.05 -31.38
CA LEU A 214 -0.36 10.90 -31.88
C LEU A 214 -0.74 11.10 -33.34
N ASN A 215 -0.51 10.08 -34.15
CA ASN A 215 -0.82 10.12 -35.56
C ASN A 215 -2.13 9.36 -35.85
N LEU A 216 -3.24 10.08 -35.95
CA LEU A 216 -4.56 9.53 -36.31
C LEU A 216 -4.88 9.69 -37.82
N VAL A 217 -3.87 9.85 -38.69
CA VAL A 217 -4.07 10.17 -40.13
C VAL A 217 -4.29 8.97 -41.05
N ALA A 218 -3.94 7.76 -40.61
CA ALA A 218 -4.12 6.51 -41.38
C ALA A 218 -5.08 5.52 -40.70
N GLY A 219 -5.70 5.92 -39.59
CA GLY A 219 -6.25 5.01 -38.61
C GLY A 219 -7.71 4.61 -38.84
N SER A 220 -7.94 3.30 -38.89
CA SER A 220 -9.15 2.70 -38.36
C SER A 220 -9.07 2.79 -36.83
N VAL A 221 -10.09 3.35 -36.16
CA VAL A 221 -10.27 3.19 -34.71
C VAL A 221 -10.93 1.84 -34.53
N GLY A 222 -10.10 0.80 -34.55
CA GLY A 222 -10.54 -0.59 -34.62
C GLY A 222 -10.30 -1.32 -33.31
N LEU A 223 -11.30 -2.08 -32.87
CA LEU A 223 -11.08 -3.23 -32.00
C LEU A 223 -10.43 -4.29 -32.88
N TRP A 224 -9.15 -4.59 -32.64
CA TRP A 224 -8.34 -5.42 -33.53
C TRP A 224 -7.79 -6.64 -32.82
N GLN A 225 -8.04 -7.80 -33.40
CA GLN A 225 -7.46 -9.05 -32.96
C GLN A 225 -6.12 -9.25 -33.66
N ASN A 226 -5.02 -9.18 -32.90
CA ASN A 226 -3.69 -9.35 -33.46
C ASN A 226 -3.47 -10.80 -33.97
N GLY A 227 -3.64 -11.01 -35.27
CA GLY A 227 -3.07 -12.13 -36.04
C GLY A 227 -3.49 -13.57 -35.70
N GLN A 228 -4.46 -13.84 -34.82
CA GLN A 228 -4.82 -15.20 -34.39
C GLN A 228 -6.30 -15.53 -34.66
N PRO A 229 -6.68 -16.12 -35.82
CA PRO A 229 -8.06 -16.44 -36.17
C PRO A 229 -8.78 -17.42 -35.23
N THR A 230 -8.09 -18.05 -34.29
CA THR A 230 -8.56 -19.18 -33.50
C THR A 230 -9.16 -18.81 -32.14
N ARG A 231 -9.11 -17.54 -31.70
CA ARG A 231 -9.61 -17.09 -30.38
C ARG A 231 -10.22 -15.69 -30.39
N PRO A 232 -11.46 -15.49 -30.88
CA PRO A 232 -12.07 -14.17 -31.00
C PRO A 232 -12.26 -13.44 -29.66
N LEU A 233 -12.18 -12.09 -29.68
CA LEU A 233 -12.70 -11.26 -28.59
C LEU A 233 -14.22 -11.33 -28.61
N GLU A 234 -14.81 -11.71 -27.49
CA GLU A 234 -16.24 -11.63 -27.25
C GLU A 234 -16.48 -10.55 -26.21
N ALA A 235 -16.95 -9.41 -26.68
CA ALA A 235 -17.20 -8.25 -25.84
C ALA A 235 -18.38 -7.44 -26.39
N ASP A 236 -19.06 -6.76 -25.48
CA ASP A 236 -20.05 -5.74 -25.82
C ASP A 236 -19.41 -4.37 -25.63
N ILE A 237 -19.71 -3.44 -26.53
CA ILE A 237 -19.19 -2.09 -26.50
C ILE A 237 -20.31 -1.07 -26.63
N ASP A 238 -20.07 0.12 -26.10
CA ASP A 238 -20.98 1.24 -26.19
C ASP A 238 -20.24 2.58 -26.05
N GLU A 239 -20.88 3.67 -26.48
CA GLU A 239 -20.51 5.04 -26.13
C GLU A 239 -19.01 5.39 -26.34
N ILE A 240 -18.50 5.16 -27.56
CA ILE A 240 -17.09 5.39 -27.94
C ILE A 240 -16.87 6.85 -28.29
N ALA A 241 -16.00 7.56 -27.56
CA ALA A 241 -15.68 8.96 -27.79
C ALA A 241 -14.16 9.21 -27.92
N ILE A 242 -13.79 10.13 -28.80
CA ILE A 242 -12.39 10.50 -29.06
C ILE A 242 -12.26 12.02 -29.00
N TYR A 243 -11.28 12.53 -28.27
CA TYR A 243 -11.07 13.95 -28.04
C TYR A 243 -9.66 14.38 -28.46
N ALA A 244 -9.52 15.60 -28.96
CA ALA A 244 -8.26 16.31 -29.26
C ALA A 244 -7.67 17.00 -28.01
N ALA A 245 -7.88 16.42 -26.83
CA ALA A 245 -7.41 16.92 -25.55
C ALA A 245 -7.30 15.76 -24.55
N ALA A 246 -6.39 15.88 -23.58
CA ALA A 246 -6.39 15.05 -22.38
C ALA A 246 -7.50 15.56 -21.42
N LEU A 247 -8.57 14.80 -21.25
CA LEU A 247 -9.67 15.16 -20.35
C LEU A 247 -9.17 15.12 -18.90
N SER A 248 -9.61 16.09 -18.10
CA SER A 248 -9.26 16.12 -16.67
C SER A 248 -9.94 14.97 -15.91
N PRO A 249 -9.37 14.52 -14.78
CA PRO A 249 -10.01 13.53 -13.92
C PRO A 249 -11.45 13.90 -13.51
N ALA A 250 -11.74 15.20 -13.38
CA ALA A 250 -13.09 15.67 -13.04
C ALA A 250 -14.08 15.46 -14.18
N GLN A 251 -13.69 15.73 -15.43
CA GLN A 251 -14.52 15.47 -16.62
C GLN A 251 -14.79 13.97 -16.79
N ILE A 252 -13.75 13.15 -16.65
CA ILE A 252 -13.87 11.69 -16.77
C ILE A 252 -14.80 11.11 -15.70
N ARG A 253 -14.68 11.58 -14.45
CA ARG A 253 -15.63 11.20 -13.38
C ARG A 253 -17.05 11.65 -13.69
N GLN A 254 -17.23 12.85 -14.21
CA GLN A 254 -18.54 13.37 -14.56
C GLN A 254 -19.21 12.51 -15.65
N HIS A 255 -18.45 12.07 -16.66
CA HIS A 255 -18.94 11.15 -17.68
C HIS A 255 -19.42 9.83 -17.06
N TYR A 256 -18.60 9.20 -16.21
CA TYR A 256 -18.97 7.98 -15.50
C TYR A 256 -20.26 8.15 -14.68
N GLN A 257 -20.34 9.24 -13.91
CA GLN A 257 -21.48 9.54 -13.04
C GLN A 257 -22.77 9.70 -13.83
N LEU A 258 -22.74 10.48 -14.92
CA LEU A 258 -23.89 10.67 -15.79
C LEU A 258 -24.35 9.36 -16.42
N ALA A 259 -23.42 8.54 -16.90
CA ALA A 259 -23.73 7.23 -17.49
C ALA A 259 -24.39 6.26 -16.50
N LYS A 260 -23.97 6.29 -15.23
CA LYS A 260 -24.52 5.45 -14.16
C LYS A 260 -25.73 6.07 -13.44
N GLY A 261 -26.14 7.29 -13.81
CA GLY A 261 -27.21 8.02 -13.10
C GLY A 261 -26.84 8.41 -11.67
N ILE A 262 -25.55 8.51 -11.37
CA ILE A 262 -25.04 8.98 -10.08
C ILE A 262 -25.26 10.50 -10.03
N ALA A 263 -25.72 11.01 -8.88
CA ALA A 263 -25.93 12.44 -8.70
C ALA A 263 -24.62 13.22 -8.95
N THR A 264 -24.65 14.19 -9.87
CA THR A 264 -23.49 15.03 -10.22
C THR A 264 -23.26 16.17 -9.23
N THR A 265 -24.23 16.42 -8.34
CA THR A 265 -24.06 17.41 -7.28
C THR A 265 -23.13 16.83 -6.21
N PRO A 266 -22.00 17.48 -5.90
CA PRO A 266 -21.09 17.02 -4.87
C PRO A 266 -21.80 16.90 -3.52
N VAL A 267 -21.70 15.74 -2.88
CA VAL A 267 -22.19 15.53 -1.52
C VAL A 267 -21.10 16.01 -0.56
N ASP A 268 -21.39 17.09 0.15
CA ASP A 268 -20.47 17.63 1.14
C ASP A 268 -20.49 16.78 2.42
N PHE A 269 -19.33 16.25 2.81
CA PHE A 269 -19.22 15.39 3.97
C PHE A 269 -19.64 16.10 5.26
N ALA A 270 -19.21 17.35 5.46
CA ALA A 270 -19.39 18.06 6.72
C ALA A 270 -20.88 18.35 7.02
N THR A 271 -21.64 18.66 5.99
CA THR A 271 -23.04 19.11 6.09
C THR A 271 -24.06 18.00 5.80
N SER A 272 -23.71 17.02 4.97
CA SER A 272 -24.65 15.99 4.52
C SER A 272 -24.38 14.61 5.12
N VAL A 273 -23.12 14.20 5.24
CA VAL A 273 -22.75 12.83 5.65
C VAL A 273 -22.48 12.74 7.15
N ARG A 274 -21.65 13.63 7.67
CA ARG A 274 -21.25 13.65 9.09
C ARG A 274 -22.45 13.74 10.04
N PRO A 275 -23.48 14.57 9.79
CA PRO A 275 -24.67 14.58 10.65
C PRO A 275 -25.43 13.25 10.62
N LEU A 276 -25.45 12.54 9.48
CA LEU A 276 -26.07 11.22 9.38
C LEU A 276 -25.30 10.17 10.18
N LEU A 277 -23.98 10.10 10.00
CA LEU A 277 -23.12 9.19 10.77
C LEU A 277 -23.19 9.50 12.27
N SER A 278 -23.20 10.79 12.64
CA SER A 278 -23.33 11.20 14.03
C SER A 278 -24.66 10.81 14.66
N ALA A 279 -25.76 10.92 13.91
CA ALA A 279 -27.09 10.62 14.42
C ALA A 279 -27.41 9.12 14.46
N LYS A 280 -26.85 8.33 13.52
CA LYS A 280 -27.22 6.93 13.33
C LYS A 280 -26.12 5.93 13.71
N CYS A 281 -24.86 6.34 13.73
CA CYS A 281 -23.72 5.41 13.82
C CYS A 281 -22.83 5.67 15.05
N PHE A 282 -22.54 6.92 15.40
CA PHE A 282 -21.53 7.22 16.44
C PHE A 282 -21.91 6.75 17.84
N GLY A 283 -23.19 6.47 18.11
CA GLY A 283 -23.60 5.88 19.39
C GLY A 283 -22.98 4.50 19.67
N CYS A 284 -22.73 3.70 18.61
CA CYS A 284 -22.16 2.35 18.72
C CYS A 284 -20.79 2.21 18.04
N HIS A 285 -20.44 3.11 17.11
CA HIS A 285 -19.20 3.10 16.31
C HIS A 285 -18.48 4.45 16.38
N GLY A 286 -18.41 5.03 17.57
CA GLY A 286 -17.82 6.34 17.85
C GLY A 286 -16.67 6.26 18.86
N PRO A 287 -16.27 7.38 19.47
CA PRO A 287 -15.16 7.39 20.43
C PRO A 287 -15.48 6.58 21.70
N ASP A 288 -16.71 6.66 22.20
CA ASP A 288 -17.11 6.06 23.48
C ASP A 288 -17.42 4.56 23.38
N VAL A 289 -17.97 4.12 22.23
CA VAL A 289 -18.41 2.74 21.99
C VAL A 289 -17.98 2.31 20.59
N GLN A 290 -17.41 1.10 20.52
CA GLN A 290 -16.68 0.58 19.35
C GLN A 290 -17.12 -0.85 19.05
N GLU A 291 -18.41 -1.02 18.78
CA GLU A 291 -18.96 -2.34 18.44
C GLU A 291 -18.26 -2.91 17.20
N SER A 292 -17.87 -4.19 17.31
CA SER A 292 -17.07 -4.90 16.31
C SER A 292 -15.78 -4.17 15.92
N GLY A 293 -15.20 -3.37 16.83
CA GLY A 293 -13.97 -2.61 16.58
C GLY A 293 -14.08 -1.54 15.47
N LEU A 294 -15.30 -1.21 15.03
CA LEU A 294 -15.53 -0.25 13.95
C LEU A 294 -15.62 1.19 14.50
N ARG A 295 -14.87 2.11 13.89
CA ARG A 295 -14.91 3.55 14.17
C ARG A 295 -15.35 4.30 12.92
N LEU A 296 -16.53 4.89 12.94
CA LEU A 296 -17.09 5.68 11.85
C LEU A 296 -16.88 7.19 12.03
N ASP A 297 -16.31 7.62 13.15
CA ASP A 297 -15.93 9.01 13.44
C ASP A 297 -14.49 9.35 13.02
N VAL A 298 -13.68 8.34 12.69
CA VAL A 298 -12.30 8.49 12.21
C VAL A 298 -12.17 7.92 10.81
N ARG A 299 -11.79 8.76 9.84
CA ARG A 299 -11.75 8.47 8.39
C ARG A 299 -11.04 7.15 8.08
N ASP A 300 -9.81 7.01 8.54
CA ASP A 300 -8.96 5.87 8.14
C ASP A 300 -9.47 4.55 8.73
N ALA A 301 -10.09 4.59 9.92
CA ALA A 301 -10.74 3.43 10.52
C ALA A 301 -12.08 3.12 9.84
N ALA A 302 -12.84 4.16 9.47
CA ALA A 302 -14.11 4.04 8.76
C ALA A 302 -13.93 3.43 7.35
N PHE A 303 -12.80 3.71 6.69
CA PHE A 303 -12.47 3.11 5.39
C PHE A 303 -12.04 1.65 5.55
N ARG A 304 -11.23 1.36 6.56
CA ARG A 304 -10.71 -0.01 6.82
C ARG A 304 -11.82 -1.00 7.21
N GLY A 305 -12.80 -0.56 7.99
CA GLY A 305 -13.80 -1.46 8.58
C GLY A 305 -13.38 -1.99 9.95
N GLY A 306 -14.23 -2.87 10.50
CA GLY A 306 -14.06 -3.47 11.82
C GLY A 306 -13.65 -4.94 11.75
N GLU A 307 -14.02 -5.69 12.78
CA GLU A 307 -13.70 -7.12 12.95
C GLU A 307 -14.34 -8.04 11.89
N SER A 308 -15.26 -7.53 11.05
CA SER A 308 -15.81 -8.29 9.92
C SER A 308 -14.76 -8.60 8.84
N GLY A 309 -13.65 -7.84 8.79
CA GLY A 309 -12.60 -7.99 7.78
C GLY A 309 -12.94 -7.37 6.42
N GLU A 310 -14.16 -6.87 6.24
CA GLU A 310 -14.61 -6.19 5.02
C GLU A 310 -14.39 -4.67 5.13
N PRO A 311 -13.93 -3.98 4.06
CA PRO A 311 -13.88 -2.52 4.03
C PRO A 311 -15.27 -1.92 4.29
N ALA A 312 -15.40 -1.14 5.36
CA ALA A 312 -16.69 -0.51 5.66
C ALA A 312 -17.05 0.54 4.60
N ILE A 313 -16.08 1.32 4.13
CA ILE A 313 -16.27 2.30 3.05
C ILE A 313 -15.23 2.04 1.97
N SER A 314 -15.72 1.72 0.77
CA SER A 314 -14.92 1.51 -0.45
C SER A 314 -15.13 2.71 -1.37
N PRO A 315 -14.20 3.68 -1.41
CA PRO A 315 -14.33 4.86 -2.27
C PRO A 315 -14.61 4.47 -3.73
N PHE A 316 -15.54 5.19 -4.37
CA PHE A 316 -16.03 4.96 -5.73
C PHE A 316 -16.80 3.64 -5.94
N ALA A 317 -17.11 2.92 -4.87
CA ALA A 317 -17.77 1.62 -4.96
C ALA A 317 -18.78 1.44 -3.83
N ALA A 318 -19.85 2.24 -3.85
CA ALA A 318 -20.84 2.24 -2.79
C ALA A 318 -21.50 0.87 -2.58
N GLU A 319 -21.82 0.15 -3.66
CA GLU A 319 -22.43 -1.20 -3.58
C GLU A 319 -21.47 -2.27 -3.03
N GLN A 320 -20.15 -2.03 -3.06
CA GLN A 320 -19.12 -2.90 -2.46
C GLN A 320 -18.74 -2.46 -1.05
N SER A 321 -19.29 -1.34 -0.57
CA SER A 321 -19.02 -0.86 0.79
C SER A 321 -19.88 -1.61 1.78
N TYR A 322 -19.25 -2.29 2.73
CA TYR A 322 -19.98 -3.10 3.71
C TYR A 322 -20.94 -2.26 4.56
N LEU A 323 -20.60 -1.00 4.82
CA LEU A 323 -21.49 -0.04 5.47
C LEU A 323 -22.82 0.09 4.71
N LEU A 324 -22.78 0.23 3.38
CA LEU A 324 -23.99 0.41 2.59
C LEU A 324 -24.86 -0.86 2.57
N GLN A 325 -24.22 -2.04 2.54
CA GLN A 325 -24.91 -3.32 2.62
C GLN A 325 -25.67 -3.47 3.95
N LEU A 326 -25.05 -3.11 5.08
CA LEU A 326 -25.69 -3.20 6.39
C LEU A 326 -26.81 -2.17 6.57
N VAL A 327 -26.64 -0.93 6.12
CA VAL A 327 -27.70 0.11 6.28
C VAL A 327 -28.88 -0.09 5.32
N THR A 328 -28.72 -0.91 4.28
CA THR A 328 -29.79 -1.28 3.33
C THR A 328 -30.36 -2.68 3.56
N SER A 329 -29.77 -3.45 4.48
CA SER A 329 -30.24 -4.81 4.80
C SER A 329 -31.69 -4.80 5.31
N THR A 330 -32.46 -5.80 4.88
CA THR A 330 -33.82 -6.04 5.37
C THR A 330 -33.86 -7.03 6.53
N ASP A 331 -32.75 -7.73 6.79
CA ASP A 331 -32.62 -8.66 7.89
C ASP A 331 -32.34 -7.90 9.20
N ARG A 332 -33.17 -8.14 10.22
CA ARG A 332 -33.12 -7.40 11.48
C ARG A 332 -31.85 -7.67 12.29
N GLU A 333 -31.21 -8.83 12.12
CA GLU A 333 -30.00 -9.19 12.86
C GLU A 333 -28.74 -8.54 12.27
N SER A 334 -28.77 -8.17 10.99
CA SER A 334 -27.64 -7.55 10.28
C SER A 334 -27.85 -6.09 9.91
N ARG A 335 -29.09 -5.60 9.94
CA ARG A 335 -29.40 -4.21 9.57
C ARG A 335 -28.82 -3.22 10.56
N MET A 336 -28.18 -2.19 10.04
CA MET A 336 -27.69 -1.05 10.82
C MET A 336 -28.58 0.19 10.59
N PRO A 337 -28.94 0.96 11.64
CA PRO A 337 -28.74 0.63 13.06
C PRO A 337 -29.59 -0.57 13.51
N PRO A 338 -29.10 -1.38 14.46
CA PRO A 338 -29.78 -2.60 14.92
C PRO A 338 -31.04 -2.23 15.72
N GLU A 339 -30.95 -1.19 16.53
CA GLU A 339 -32.06 -0.60 17.26
C GLU A 339 -32.47 0.76 16.67
N GLY A 340 -33.76 1.07 16.72
CA GLY A 340 -34.32 2.34 16.24
C GLY A 340 -34.80 2.34 14.79
N GLU A 341 -35.09 3.54 14.29
CA GLU A 341 -35.60 3.72 12.93
C GLU A 341 -34.50 3.50 11.88
N PRO A 342 -34.75 2.64 10.87
CA PRO A 342 -33.81 2.46 9.75
C PRO A 342 -33.55 3.77 9.03
N MET A 343 -32.43 3.83 8.32
CA MET A 343 -32.16 4.96 7.45
C MET A 343 -33.23 5.05 6.36
N SER A 344 -33.74 6.26 6.12
CA SER A 344 -34.67 6.52 5.02
C SER A 344 -33.96 6.39 3.67
N SER A 345 -34.73 6.20 2.59
CA SER A 345 -34.22 6.13 1.22
C SER A 345 -33.31 7.33 0.87
N ASP A 346 -33.68 8.52 1.33
CA ASP A 346 -32.96 9.75 1.03
C ASP A 346 -31.62 9.80 1.78
N GLN A 347 -31.58 9.34 3.02
CA GLN A 347 -30.35 9.25 3.81
C GLN A 347 -29.39 8.20 3.24
N VAL A 348 -29.91 7.05 2.81
CA VAL A 348 -29.13 6.03 2.10
C VAL A 348 -28.60 6.57 0.78
N ALA A 349 -29.40 7.34 0.04
CA ALA A 349 -28.97 7.96 -1.22
C ALA A 349 -27.83 8.95 -1.00
N VAL A 350 -27.86 9.75 0.07
CA VAL A 350 -26.75 10.64 0.45
C VAL A 350 -25.46 9.86 0.70
N LEU A 351 -25.52 8.78 1.49
CA LEU A 351 -24.34 7.93 1.74
C LEU A 351 -23.83 7.27 0.46
N ARG A 352 -24.72 6.67 -0.34
CA ARG A 352 -24.37 6.03 -1.61
C ARG A 352 -23.67 7.01 -2.54
N ASN A 353 -24.29 8.16 -2.80
CA ASN A 353 -23.74 9.18 -3.69
C ASN A 353 -22.39 9.71 -3.19
N TRP A 354 -22.24 9.93 -1.89
CA TRP A 354 -20.96 10.36 -1.32
C TRP A 354 -19.86 9.33 -1.53
N ILE A 355 -20.14 8.03 -1.29
CA ILE A 355 -19.17 6.97 -1.50
C ILE A 355 -18.80 6.84 -2.98
N ASP A 356 -19.79 6.86 -3.89
CA ASP A 356 -19.57 6.80 -5.34
C ASP A 356 -18.82 8.02 -5.88
N GLN A 357 -18.90 9.17 -5.19
CA GLN A 357 -18.10 10.37 -5.48
C GLN A 357 -16.68 10.31 -4.90
N GLY A 358 -16.28 9.18 -4.31
CA GLY A 358 -14.94 8.95 -3.77
C GLY A 358 -14.83 9.09 -2.26
N ALA A 359 -15.95 9.16 -1.55
CA ALA A 359 -16.00 9.30 -0.09
C ALA A 359 -15.10 10.45 0.42
N VAL A 360 -15.09 11.59 -0.31
CA VAL A 360 -14.20 12.72 0.01
C VAL A 360 -14.47 13.19 1.44
N TRP A 361 -13.43 13.13 2.27
CA TRP A 361 -13.50 13.41 3.70
C TRP A 361 -12.46 14.47 4.06
N PRO A 362 -12.86 15.69 4.46
CA PRO A 362 -11.94 16.79 4.76
C PRO A 362 -10.97 16.43 5.89
N ASP A 363 -9.67 16.74 5.74
CA ASP A 363 -8.65 16.44 6.74
C ASP A 363 -8.98 17.02 8.13
N ALA A 364 -9.53 18.24 8.16
CA ALA A 364 -9.97 18.90 9.41
C ALA A 364 -11.07 18.13 10.16
N LEU A 365 -11.74 17.20 9.50
CA LEU A 365 -12.80 16.35 10.04
C LEU A 365 -12.41 14.87 10.03
N ALA A 366 -11.19 14.51 9.63
CA ALA A 366 -10.76 13.12 9.49
C ALA A 366 -10.80 12.37 10.82
N GLY A 367 -10.86 13.08 11.94
CA GLY A 367 -10.60 12.49 13.24
C GLY A 367 -9.16 11.99 13.31
N HIS A 368 -8.70 11.76 14.53
CA HIS A 368 -7.48 11.02 14.74
C HIS A 368 -7.85 9.91 15.71
N LEU A 369 -7.42 8.68 15.41
CA LEU A 369 -7.19 7.76 16.50
C LEU A 369 -6.12 8.47 17.33
N GLU A 370 -6.45 8.89 18.57
CA GLU A 370 -5.36 9.14 19.51
C GLU A 370 -4.54 7.86 19.47
N ALA A 371 -3.26 7.98 19.08
CA ALA A 371 -2.34 6.85 19.07
C ALA A 371 -2.56 6.19 20.41
N GLU A 372 -3.13 4.98 20.40
CA GLU A 372 -3.50 4.28 21.61
C GLU A 372 -2.18 4.12 22.34
N SER A 373 -1.90 5.03 23.28
CA SER A 373 -0.59 5.08 23.89
C SER A 373 -0.57 3.84 24.74
N VAL A 374 0.07 2.79 24.23
CA VAL A 374 0.21 1.54 24.96
C VAL A 374 1.20 1.85 26.07
N THR A 375 0.69 2.46 27.14
CA THR A 375 1.46 2.81 28.31
C THR A 375 1.64 1.53 29.11
N THR A 376 2.86 1.04 29.09
CA THR A 376 3.26 -0.14 29.85
C THR A 376 3.96 0.32 31.12
N THR A 377 3.77 -0.40 32.22
CA THR A 377 4.53 -0.23 33.46
C THR A 377 5.76 -1.15 33.52
N HIS A 378 6.02 -1.93 32.47
CA HIS A 378 7.16 -2.82 32.41
C HIS A 378 8.46 -2.03 32.35
N TRP A 379 9.45 -2.45 33.13
CA TRP A 379 10.69 -1.68 33.39
C TRP A 379 11.48 -1.38 32.12
N SER A 380 11.50 -2.29 31.14
CA SER A 380 12.27 -2.16 29.89
C SER A 380 11.74 -1.09 28.93
N PHE A 381 10.50 -0.65 29.13
CA PHE A 381 9.86 0.38 28.33
C PHE A 381 9.77 1.74 29.06
N GLN A 382 10.33 1.81 30.28
CA GLN A 382 10.46 3.08 30.99
C GLN A 382 11.73 3.81 30.52
N PRO A 383 11.75 5.15 30.58
CA PRO A 383 12.98 5.92 30.36
C PRO A 383 14.12 5.45 31.27
N ILE A 384 15.31 5.26 30.70
CA ILE A 384 16.50 4.82 31.44
C ILE A 384 16.96 5.97 32.35
N ALA A 385 16.98 5.72 33.66
CA ALA A 385 17.57 6.61 34.65
C ALA A 385 18.87 6.01 35.18
N ARG A 386 19.94 6.82 35.27
CA ARG A 386 21.23 6.37 35.81
C ARG A 386 21.15 6.29 37.35
N PRO A 387 21.22 5.10 37.96
CA PRO A 387 21.10 4.95 39.41
C PRO A 387 22.40 5.37 40.12
N THR A 388 22.28 5.75 41.40
CA THR A 388 23.44 5.91 42.28
C THR A 388 23.86 4.54 42.82
N PRO A 389 25.10 4.07 42.58
CA PRO A 389 25.57 2.80 43.11
C PRO A 389 25.60 2.78 44.64
N PRO A 390 25.35 1.63 45.29
CA PRO A 390 25.54 1.49 46.74
C PRO A 390 26.97 1.81 47.15
N ALA A 391 27.15 2.36 48.36
CA ALA A 391 28.49 2.53 48.92
C ALA A 391 29.10 1.15 49.23
N SER A 392 30.37 0.96 48.85
CA SER A 392 31.15 -0.23 49.16
C SER A 392 32.55 0.15 49.60
N GLU A 393 33.04 -0.50 50.65
CA GLU A 393 34.43 -0.34 51.13
C GLU A 393 35.39 -1.35 50.47
N GLU A 394 34.86 -2.29 49.69
CA GLU A 394 35.67 -3.31 49.01
C GLU A 394 36.59 -2.68 47.95
N PRO A 395 37.92 -2.91 48.01
CA PRO A 395 38.89 -2.26 47.12
C PRO A 395 38.57 -2.43 45.63
N PHE A 396 38.16 -3.62 45.20
CA PHE A 396 37.86 -3.90 43.79
C PHE A 396 36.60 -3.19 43.26
N VAL A 397 35.75 -2.66 44.14
CA VAL A 397 34.56 -1.86 43.76
C VAL A 397 34.89 -0.37 43.69
N ARG A 398 35.80 0.10 44.56
CA ARG A 398 36.20 1.52 44.62
C ARG A 398 36.93 1.99 43.35
N ASP A 399 37.61 1.06 42.66
CA ASP A 399 38.56 1.40 41.60
C ASP A 399 38.09 1.08 40.17
N GLY A 400 36.90 0.52 39.91
CA GLY A 400 36.56 0.24 38.50
C GLY A 400 35.21 -0.36 38.10
N ASN A 401 34.36 -0.86 38.99
CA ASN A 401 33.10 -1.48 38.55
C ASN A 401 31.92 -1.22 39.49
N ALA A 402 31.08 -0.25 39.12
CA ALA A 402 29.87 0.09 39.86
C ALA A 402 28.84 -1.06 39.94
N VAL A 403 28.89 -2.04 39.04
CA VAL A 403 27.97 -3.20 39.05
C VAL A 403 28.21 -4.06 40.29
N ASP A 404 29.47 -4.25 40.68
CA ASP A 404 29.82 -5.10 41.82
C ASP A 404 29.29 -4.54 43.14
N ALA A 405 29.14 -3.22 43.26
CA ALA A 405 28.49 -2.59 44.41
C ALA A 405 27.05 -3.08 44.62
N PHE A 406 26.28 -3.24 43.53
CA PHE A 406 24.91 -3.75 43.59
C PHE A 406 24.87 -5.23 43.96
N VAL A 407 25.80 -6.02 43.43
CA VAL A 407 25.92 -7.45 43.75
C VAL A 407 26.26 -7.64 45.23
N LEU A 408 27.25 -6.90 45.74
CA LEU A 408 27.65 -6.95 47.14
C LEU A 408 26.53 -6.51 48.09
N ALA A 409 25.80 -5.46 47.75
CA ALA A 409 24.65 -5.02 48.54
C ALA A 409 23.61 -6.14 48.68
N ARG A 410 23.30 -6.85 47.58
CA ARG A 410 22.39 -7.99 47.60
C ARG A 410 22.94 -9.19 48.36
N LEU A 411 24.22 -9.52 48.21
CA LEU A 411 24.85 -10.59 48.98
C LEU A 411 24.79 -10.30 50.49
N ALA A 412 25.07 -9.05 50.90
CA ALA A 412 25.00 -8.63 52.29
C ALA A 412 23.58 -8.75 52.88
N GLU A 413 22.55 -8.33 52.12
CA GLU A 413 21.14 -8.53 52.51
C GLU A 413 20.82 -10.01 52.77
N HIS A 414 21.37 -10.90 51.94
CA HIS A 414 21.21 -12.35 52.06
C HIS A 414 22.22 -13.03 52.98
N LYS A 415 23.09 -12.26 53.67
CA LYS A 415 24.15 -12.77 54.56
C LYS A 415 25.11 -13.74 53.86
N LEU A 416 25.36 -13.51 52.58
CA LEU A 416 26.31 -14.24 51.76
C LEU A 416 27.58 -13.42 51.58
N THR A 417 28.70 -14.12 51.39
CA THR A 417 30.00 -13.51 51.06
C THR A 417 30.43 -13.95 49.67
N PRO A 418 31.22 -13.14 48.93
CA PRO A 418 31.80 -13.55 47.67
C PRO A 418 32.64 -14.84 47.82
N SER A 419 32.65 -15.65 46.76
CA SER A 419 33.56 -16.78 46.66
C SER A 419 35.02 -16.29 46.57
N PRO A 420 36.00 -17.07 47.08
CA PRO A 420 37.40 -16.72 46.91
C PRO A 420 37.78 -16.70 45.41
N PRO A 421 38.74 -15.85 45.00
CA PRO A 421 39.26 -15.86 43.64
C PRO A 421 39.78 -17.25 43.23
N ALA A 422 39.61 -17.59 41.97
CA ALA A 422 40.16 -18.82 41.41
C ALA A 422 41.71 -18.77 41.37
N ASP A 423 42.36 -19.94 41.34
CA ASP A 423 43.80 -20.02 41.18
C ASP A 423 44.26 -19.50 39.81
N ARG A 424 45.54 -19.08 39.72
CA ARG A 424 46.10 -18.44 38.52
C ARG A 424 45.99 -19.31 37.26
N ARG A 425 46.16 -20.64 37.36
CA ARG A 425 46.03 -21.55 36.20
C ARG A 425 44.58 -21.58 35.71
N THR A 426 43.62 -21.62 36.63
CA THR A 426 42.20 -21.55 36.31
C THR A 426 41.82 -20.20 35.68
N LEU A 427 42.35 -19.09 36.20
CA LEU A 427 42.05 -17.74 35.71
C LEU A 427 42.48 -17.53 34.26
N ILE A 428 43.75 -17.81 33.91
CA ILE A 428 44.23 -17.65 32.53
C ILE A 428 43.49 -18.57 31.57
N ARG A 429 43.18 -19.80 31.99
CA ARG A 429 42.42 -20.74 31.16
C ARG A 429 41.02 -20.22 30.84
N ARG A 430 40.30 -19.69 31.83
CA ARG A 430 38.96 -19.11 31.64
C ARG A 430 39.02 -17.90 30.72
N LEU A 431 39.94 -16.98 30.99
CA LEU A 431 40.11 -15.76 30.19
C LEU A 431 40.34 -16.09 28.70
N TYR A 432 41.24 -17.01 28.38
CA TYR A 432 41.51 -17.39 26.99
C TYR A 432 40.34 -18.13 26.33
N LEU A 433 39.65 -19.02 27.05
CA LEU A 433 38.48 -19.72 26.51
C LEU A 433 37.30 -18.76 26.27
N ASP A 434 37.09 -17.80 27.16
CA ASP A 434 35.99 -16.84 27.05
C ASP A 434 36.27 -15.81 25.95
N VAL A 435 37.52 -15.31 25.86
CA VAL A 435 37.88 -14.22 24.94
C VAL A 435 38.29 -14.73 23.55
N HIS A 436 39.05 -15.83 23.45
CA HIS A 436 39.54 -16.37 22.17
C HIS A 436 38.88 -17.69 21.76
N GLY A 437 38.13 -18.36 22.65
CA GLY A 437 37.55 -19.68 22.35
C GLY A 437 38.56 -20.84 22.36
N LEU A 438 39.83 -20.57 22.67
CA LEU A 438 40.93 -21.54 22.65
C LEU A 438 41.71 -21.49 23.97
N PRO A 439 42.30 -22.61 24.43
CA PRO A 439 43.14 -22.58 25.63
C PRO A 439 44.45 -21.80 25.39
N PRO A 440 45.07 -21.24 26.46
CA PRO A 440 46.39 -20.62 26.38
C PRO A 440 47.47 -21.67 26.10
N THR A 441 48.63 -21.26 25.58
CA THR A 441 49.78 -22.17 25.44
C THR A 441 50.38 -22.50 26.82
N PRO A 442 51.06 -23.64 26.97
CA PRO A 442 51.78 -23.95 28.21
C PRO A 442 52.73 -22.84 28.64
N GLU A 443 53.42 -22.19 27.70
CA GLU A 443 54.37 -21.10 27.97
C GLU A 443 53.66 -19.85 28.51
N GLU A 444 52.51 -19.47 27.96
CA GLU A 444 51.70 -18.35 28.46
C GLU A 444 51.19 -18.62 29.87
N VAL A 445 50.78 -19.87 30.16
CA VAL A 445 50.38 -20.29 31.51
C VAL A 445 51.53 -20.17 32.48
N GLU A 446 52.70 -20.73 32.16
CA GLU A 446 53.85 -20.67 33.06
C GLU A 446 54.33 -19.23 33.29
N GLN A 447 54.32 -18.38 32.25
CA GLN A 447 54.65 -16.97 32.37
C GLN A 447 53.70 -16.26 33.34
N PHE A 448 52.39 -16.43 33.17
CA PHE A 448 51.41 -15.77 34.04
C PHE A 448 51.43 -16.33 35.46
N VAL A 449 51.56 -17.65 35.64
CA VAL A 449 51.53 -18.26 36.99
C VAL A 449 52.69 -17.77 37.85
N HIS A 450 53.86 -17.52 37.25
CA HIS A 450 55.07 -17.06 37.95
C HIS A 450 55.23 -15.53 38.00
N ASP A 451 54.34 -14.77 37.37
CA ASP A 451 54.38 -13.30 37.42
C ASP A 451 53.77 -12.78 38.74
N GLU A 452 54.63 -12.46 39.70
CA GLU A 452 54.23 -11.93 41.01
C GLU A 452 53.94 -10.42 41.01
N SER A 453 53.98 -9.76 39.84
CA SER A 453 53.63 -8.34 39.75
C SER A 453 52.19 -8.09 40.23
N PRO A 454 51.92 -7.02 41.00
CA PRO A 454 50.57 -6.66 41.40
C PRO A 454 49.64 -6.36 40.21
N THR A 455 50.19 -6.07 39.03
CA THR A 455 49.44 -5.78 37.79
C THR A 455 49.44 -6.94 36.79
N ALA A 456 49.91 -8.13 37.17
CA ALA A 456 50.08 -9.26 36.27
C ALA A 456 48.75 -9.69 35.61
N TRP A 457 47.64 -9.63 36.38
CA TRP A 457 46.30 -9.94 35.87
C TRP A 457 45.83 -8.91 34.84
N ASP A 458 45.91 -7.62 35.17
CA ASP A 458 45.45 -6.56 34.27
C ASP A 458 46.24 -6.56 32.96
N GLN A 459 47.56 -6.74 33.04
CA GLN A 459 48.42 -6.86 31.84
C GLN A 459 48.12 -8.10 31.00
N LEU A 460 47.69 -9.20 31.63
CA LEU A 460 47.22 -10.37 30.90
C LEU A 460 45.90 -10.06 30.18
N VAL A 461 44.94 -9.45 30.87
CA VAL A 461 43.64 -9.06 30.29
C VAL A 461 43.83 -8.13 29.09
N GLU A 462 44.63 -7.07 29.23
CA GLU A 462 44.95 -6.14 28.15
C GLU A 462 45.60 -6.84 26.95
N ARG A 463 46.58 -7.72 27.17
CA ARG A 463 47.21 -8.49 26.09
C ARG A 463 46.21 -9.41 25.38
N VAL A 464 45.33 -10.06 26.12
CA VAL A 464 44.34 -10.99 25.57
C VAL A 464 43.28 -10.24 24.77
N LEU A 465 42.80 -9.09 25.25
CA LEU A 465 41.84 -8.24 24.53
C LEU A 465 42.46 -7.57 23.28
N ALA A 466 43.74 -7.19 23.33
CA ALA A 466 44.44 -6.60 22.19
C ALA A 466 44.76 -7.60 21.05
N SER A 467 44.54 -8.90 21.26
CA SER A 467 44.75 -9.94 20.26
C SER A 467 43.64 -9.88 19.19
N PRO A 468 43.96 -9.96 17.87
CA PRO A 468 42.96 -10.03 16.80
C PRO A 468 41.92 -11.15 16.97
N ARG A 469 42.29 -12.21 17.71
CA ARG A 469 41.41 -13.35 18.03
C ARG A 469 40.19 -12.96 18.86
N TYR A 470 40.26 -11.84 19.58
CA TYR A 470 39.11 -11.29 20.30
C TYR A 470 37.97 -10.99 19.32
N GLY A 471 38.23 -10.18 18.29
CA GLY A 471 37.26 -9.84 17.27
C GLY A 471 36.80 -11.07 16.47
N GLU A 472 37.70 -12.00 16.14
CA GLU A 472 37.34 -13.25 15.44
C GLU A 472 36.33 -14.09 16.26
N ARG A 473 36.56 -14.23 17.58
CA ARG A 473 35.69 -14.98 18.48
C ARG A 473 34.38 -14.25 18.73
N TRP A 474 34.42 -12.96 19.06
CA TRP A 474 33.22 -12.21 19.42
C TRP A 474 32.33 -11.90 18.21
N ALA A 475 32.92 -11.77 17.02
CA ALA A 475 32.14 -11.63 15.78
C ALA A 475 31.25 -12.84 15.55
N SER A 476 31.67 -14.07 15.88
CA SER A 476 30.80 -15.24 15.68
C SER A 476 29.49 -15.13 16.44
N HIS A 477 29.53 -14.60 17.67
CA HIS A 477 28.32 -14.37 18.47
C HIS A 477 27.40 -13.33 17.83
N TRP A 478 27.95 -12.24 17.30
CA TRP A 478 27.16 -11.24 16.59
C TRP A 478 26.57 -11.77 15.28
N LEU A 479 27.37 -12.53 14.51
CA LEU A 479 26.96 -13.12 13.24
C LEU A 479 25.84 -14.14 13.42
N ASP A 480 25.85 -14.90 14.52
CA ASP A 480 24.74 -15.79 14.90
C ASP A 480 23.46 -15.01 15.19
N VAL A 481 23.55 -13.90 15.93
CA VAL A 481 22.38 -13.05 16.30
C VAL A 481 21.65 -12.55 15.06
N ILE A 482 22.39 -12.11 14.04
CA ILE A 482 21.80 -11.57 12.81
C ILE A 482 21.49 -12.66 11.77
N ARG A 483 21.82 -13.92 12.07
CA ARG A 483 21.60 -15.09 11.20
C ARG A 483 22.41 -14.99 9.90
N TYR A 484 23.65 -14.53 10.01
CA TYR A 484 24.60 -14.51 8.90
C TYR A 484 24.89 -15.93 8.41
N GLY A 485 25.00 -16.08 7.09
CA GLY A 485 25.50 -17.29 6.47
C GLY A 485 26.33 -16.99 5.23
N ASP A 486 27.35 -17.82 4.98
CA ASP A 486 28.12 -17.77 3.73
C ASP A 486 27.32 -18.34 2.52
N THR A 487 26.03 -18.64 2.72
CA THR A 487 25.09 -19.09 1.70
C THR A 487 23.75 -18.35 1.83
N HIS A 488 22.94 -18.38 0.78
CA HIS A 488 21.62 -17.74 0.76
C HIS A 488 20.59 -18.47 1.63
N GLY A 489 20.78 -19.77 1.87
CA GLY A 489 19.90 -20.58 2.71
C GLY A 489 18.46 -20.65 2.20
N PHE A 490 17.51 -20.77 3.13
CA PHE A 490 16.08 -20.96 2.87
C PHE A 490 15.75 -22.30 2.18
N GLU A 491 15.65 -22.33 0.86
CA GLU A 491 15.32 -23.54 0.07
C GLU A 491 16.52 -24.15 -0.65
N VAL A 492 17.59 -23.37 -0.87
CA VAL A 492 18.79 -23.82 -1.59
C VAL A 492 20.05 -23.29 -0.92
N ASN A 493 21.09 -24.12 -0.86
CA ASN A 493 22.34 -23.77 -0.19
C ASN A 493 23.33 -23.09 -1.16
N THR A 494 22.90 -22.03 -1.85
CA THR A 494 23.72 -21.31 -2.84
C THR A 494 24.75 -20.41 -2.15
N PRO A 495 26.05 -20.50 -2.46
CA PRO A 495 27.09 -19.64 -1.87
C PRO A 495 26.83 -18.14 -2.05
N ARG A 496 27.26 -17.33 -1.08
CA ARG A 496 27.38 -15.88 -1.15
C ARG A 496 28.86 -15.51 -1.25
N GLU A 497 29.39 -15.43 -2.47
CA GLU A 497 30.83 -15.20 -2.70
C GLU A 497 31.36 -13.88 -2.13
N ASN A 498 30.46 -12.93 -1.86
CA ASN A 498 30.74 -11.58 -1.39
C ASN A 498 30.15 -11.27 0.00
N ALA A 499 29.80 -12.26 0.82
CA ALA A 499 29.29 -12.03 2.18
C ALA A 499 30.39 -11.64 3.18
N TRP A 500 31.62 -12.11 2.94
CA TRP A 500 32.78 -11.94 3.82
C TRP A 500 33.16 -10.49 4.17
N PRO A 501 32.97 -9.45 3.33
CA PRO A 501 33.32 -8.08 3.71
C PRO A 501 32.50 -7.57 4.92
N TYR A 502 31.26 -8.05 5.08
CA TYR A 502 30.47 -7.72 6.27
C TYR A 502 31.03 -8.42 7.52
N ARG A 503 31.37 -9.72 7.42
CA ARG A 503 32.01 -10.47 8.51
C ARG A 503 33.29 -9.77 8.98
N ASP A 504 34.15 -9.38 8.04
CA ASP A 504 35.43 -8.75 8.34
C ASP A 504 35.24 -7.33 8.92
N TYR A 505 34.20 -6.61 8.49
CA TYR A 505 33.78 -5.35 9.13
C TYR A 505 33.40 -5.55 10.61
N VAL A 506 32.66 -6.62 10.95
CA VAL A 506 32.27 -6.92 12.34
C VAL A 506 33.52 -7.24 13.18
N ILE A 507 34.39 -8.13 12.69
CA ILE A 507 35.65 -8.51 13.35
C ILE A 507 36.50 -7.26 13.64
N LYS A 508 36.68 -6.40 12.63
CA LYS A 508 37.44 -5.16 12.77
C LYS A 508 36.80 -4.22 13.79
N SER A 509 35.49 -4.02 13.72
CA SER A 509 34.76 -3.12 14.62
C SER A 509 34.91 -3.53 16.09
N LEU A 510 34.93 -4.83 16.38
CA LEU A 510 35.17 -5.35 17.72
C LEU A 510 36.63 -5.15 18.16
N ASN A 511 37.60 -5.48 17.30
CA ASN A 511 39.02 -5.30 17.62
C ASN A 511 39.43 -3.83 17.80
N GLU A 512 38.74 -2.89 17.15
CA GLU A 512 38.96 -1.45 17.29
C GLU A 512 38.19 -0.82 18.46
N ASP A 513 37.45 -1.63 19.24
CA ASP A 513 36.59 -1.17 20.34
C ASP A 513 35.62 -0.06 19.88
N LYS A 514 34.97 -0.28 18.73
CA LYS A 514 34.05 0.70 18.14
C LYS A 514 32.87 0.94 19.11
N PRO A 515 32.53 2.21 19.40
CA PRO A 515 31.35 2.52 20.19
C PRO A 515 30.09 1.83 19.63
N TYR A 516 29.33 1.17 20.52
CA TYR A 516 28.21 0.33 20.11
C TYR A 516 27.12 1.10 19.34
N ASP A 517 26.85 2.34 19.74
CA ASP A 517 25.94 3.25 19.04
C ASP A 517 26.40 3.52 17.60
N ARG A 518 27.70 3.76 17.41
CA ARG A 518 28.29 3.95 16.09
C ARG A 518 28.25 2.66 15.26
N PHE A 519 28.58 1.52 15.87
CA PHE A 519 28.50 0.21 15.22
C PHE A 519 27.09 -0.09 14.68
N LEU A 520 26.05 0.19 15.47
CA LEU A 520 24.66 0.03 15.04
C LEU A 520 24.25 1.01 13.93
N GLN A 521 24.62 2.29 14.05
CA GLN A 521 24.31 3.30 13.03
C GLN A 521 24.90 2.92 11.67
N GLU A 522 26.18 2.51 11.64
CA GLU A 522 26.84 2.07 10.41
C GLU A 522 26.17 0.84 9.79
N GLN A 523 25.61 -0.06 10.59
CA GLN A 523 24.90 -1.24 10.07
C GLN A 523 23.53 -0.92 9.47
N ILE A 524 22.83 0.10 9.99
CA ILE A 524 21.51 0.50 9.51
C ILE A 524 21.62 1.46 8.31
N ALA A 525 22.60 2.37 8.32
CA ALA A 525 22.73 3.47 7.36
C ALA A 525 24.14 3.60 6.77
N GLY A 526 24.89 2.49 6.71
CA GLY A 526 26.30 2.49 6.29
C GLY A 526 26.54 3.01 4.88
N ASP A 527 25.55 2.90 3.99
CA ASP A 527 25.59 3.46 2.65
C ASP A 527 25.65 5.00 2.63
N GLN A 528 25.14 5.66 3.68
CA GLN A 528 25.21 7.11 3.87
C GLN A 528 26.43 7.54 4.70
N MET A 529 27.22 6.58 5.19
CA MET A 529 28.31 6.80 6.16
C MET A 529 29.65 6.30 5.65
N ASP A 530 29.79 6.09 4.33
CA ASP A 530 30.98 5.50 3.68
C ASP A 530 31.36 4.09 4.21
N MET A 531 30.42 3.40 4.85
CA MET A 531 30.57 2.08 5.48
C MET A 531 29.65 1.06 4.81
N ALA A 532 29.62 1.02 3.47
CA ALA A 532 28.69 0.17 2.73
C ALA A 532 28.76 -1.31 3.13
N ALA A 533 29.94 -1.84 3.47
CA ALA A 533 30.12 -3.20 3.96
C ALA A 533 29.24 -3.52 5.19
N ALA A 534 29.05 -2.55 6.09
CA ALA A 534 28.25 -2.71 7.31
C ALA A 534 26.75 -2.96 7.02
N THR A 535 26.24 -2.50 5.87
CA THR A 535 24.83 -2.70 5.48
C THR A 535 24.50 -4.17 5.16
N GLY A 536 25.51 -5.05 5.09
CA GLY A 536 25.31 -6.49 5.10
C GLY A 536 24.42 -6.96 6.26
N PHE A 537 24.42 -6.24 7.39
CA PHE A 537 23.51 -6.44 8.51
C PHE A 537 22.04 -6.56 8.10
N LEU A 538 21.58 -5.75 7.15
CA LEU A 538 20.17 -5.72 6.72
C LEU A 538 19.80 -6.91 5.81
N VAL A 539 20.78 -7.52 5.14
CA VAL A 539 20.55 -8.50 4.07
C VAL A 539 21.26 -9.85 4.29
N ALA A 540 21.89 -10.03 5.45
CA ALA A 540 22.63 -11.25 5.80
C ALA A 540 21.71 -12.46 6.04
N ALA A 541 20.48 -12.22 6.48
CA ALA A 541 19.49 -13.27 6.73
C ALA A 541 19.12 -14.03 5.44
N PRO A 542 18.63 -15.28 5.55
CA PRO A 542 18.18 -16.06 4.40
C PRO A 542 17.07 -15.36 3.61
N ALA A 543 17.11 -15.45 2.28
CA ALA A 543 16.09 -14.88 1.40
C ALA A 543 15.96 -15.72 0.12
N LEU A 544 14.79 -15.65 -0.51
CA LEU A 544 14.56 -16.26 -1.82
C LEU A 544 15.35 -15.53 -2.90
N LEU A 545 16.09 -16.28 -3.73
CA LEU A 545 16.76 -15.71 -4.90
C LEU A 545 15.75 -15.47 -6.03
N PRO A 546 16.02 -14.53 -6.97
CA PRO A 546 15.12 -14.23 -8.09
C PRO A 546 14.69 -15.46 -8.92
N GLY A 547 15.55 -16.49 -9.01
CA GLY A 547 15.24 -17.74 -9.71
C GLY A 547 14.30 -18.71 -8.96
N GLN A 548 14.00 -18.41 -7.70
CA GLN A 548 13.12 -19.20 -6.82
C GLN A 548 11.78 -18.51 -6.57
N VAL A 549 11.69 -17.21 -6.89
CA VAL A 549 10.45 -16.45 -6.81
C VAL A 549 9.56 -16.84 -7.99
N GLY A 550 8.30 -17.15 -7.71
CA GLY A 550 7.29 -17.38 -8.76
C GLY A 550 7.20 -16.19 -9.71
N LYS A 551 6.99 -16.45 -11.00
CA LYS A 551 6.91 -15.40 -12.03
C LYS A 551 5.63 -14.56 -11.95
N ASP A 552 4.64 -15.02 -11.21
CA ASP A 552 3.40 -14.29 -11.01
C ASP A 552 3.59 -13.15 -9.99
N VAL A 553 2.72 -12.13 -10.12
CA VAL A 553 2.82 -10.90 -9.31
C VAL A 553 2.61 -11.17 -7.82
N ALA A 554 1.75 -12.14 -7.47
CA ALA A 554 1.48 -12.44 -6.07
C ALA A 554 2.73 -13.03 -5.40
N SER A 555 3.41 -13.97 -6.07
CA SER A 555 4.68 -14.53 -5.61
C SER A 555 5.77 -13.47 -5.45
N MET A 556 5.91 -12.56 -6.42
CA MET A 556 6.89 -11.46 -6.33
C MET A 556 6.59 -10.49 -5.17
N ARG A 557 5.31 -10.15 -4.96
CA ARG A 557 4.88 -9.31 -3.82
C ARG A 557 5.11 -10.00 -2.48
N GLN A 558 4.81 -11.30 -2.40
CA GLN A 558 5.03 -12.09 -1.20
C GLN A 558 6.53 -12.18 -0.86
N ALA A 559 7.37 -12.54 -1.83
CA ALA A 559 8.82 -12.58 -1.64
C ALA A 559 9.37 -11.23 -1.16
N ARG A 560 8.87 -10.13 -1.73
CA ARG A 560 9.25 -8.78 -1.29
C ARG A 560 8.82 -8.48 0.15
N ALA A 561 7.61 -8.89 0.54
CA ALA A 561 7.13 -8.73 1.89
C ALA A 561 7.94 -9.56 2.89
N ASP A 562 8.41 -10.74 2.49
CA ASP A 562 9.24 -11.62 3.30
C ASP A 562 10.67 -11.08 3.47
N GLU A 563 11.30 -10.53 2.42
CA GLU A 563 12.59 -9.82 2.53
C GLU A 563 12.53 -8.69 3.57
N LEU A 564 11.48 -7.86 3.48
CA LEU A 564 11.28 -6.75 4.41
C LEU A 564 11.02 -7.25 5.83
N HIS A 565 10.27 -8.34 5.96
CA HIS A 565 10.04 -8.97 7.26
C HIS A 565 11.36 -9.42 7.90
N GLU A 566 12.28 -10.01 7.13
CA GLU A 566 13.57 -10.45 7.65
C GLU A 566 14.43 -9.29 8.19
N VAL A 567 14.40 -8.12 7.53
CA VAL A 567 15.04 -6.90 8.05
C VAL A 567 14.46 -6.52 9.41
N ILE A 568 13.13 -6.53 9.54
CA ILE A 568 12.43 -6.17 10.78
C ILE A 568 12.73 -7.16 11.90
N VAL A 569 12.82 -8.46 11.60
CA VAL A 569 13.21 -9.47 12.58
C VAL A 569 14.66 -9.27 13.03
N THR A 570 15.59 -8.99 12.12
CA THR A 570 16.99 -8.74 12.46
C THR A 570 17.15 -7.54 13.38
N ILE A 571 16.45 -6.43 13.11
CA ILE A 571 16.49 -5.23 13.97
C ILE A 571 15.75 -5.48 15.29
N GLY A 572 14.53 -6.02 15.24
CA GLY A 572 13.70 -6.25 16.40
C GLY A 572 14.35 -7.20 17.40
N SER A 573 14.64 -8.43 16.98
CA SER A 573 15.20 -9.44 17.87
C SER A 573 16.67 -9.20 18.16
N GLY A 574 17.45 -8.76 17.16
CA GLY A 574 18.91 -8.63 17.29
C GLY A 574 19.38 -7.37 18.02
N VAL A 575 18.63 -6.27 17.95
CA VAL A 575 19.02 -4.98 18.56
C VAL A 575 18.10 -4.61 19.71
N LEU A 576 16.78 -4.69 19.50
CA LEU A 576 15.80 -4.25 20.51
C LEU A 576 15.47 -5.35 21.52
N GLY A 577 15.78 -6.61 21.22
CA GLY A 577 15.37 -7.77 22.02
C GLY A 577 13.86 -7.99 22.02
N LEU A 578 13.15 -7.50 20.98
CA LEU A 578 11.70 -7.56 20.84
C LEU A 578 11.28 -8.39 19.63
N THR A 579 10.27 -9.23 19.79
CA THR A 579 9.72 -10.06 18.69
C THR A 579 8.75 -9.29 17.80
N ILE A 580 9.18 -8.12 17.31
CA ILE A 580 8.37 -7.21 16.46
C ILE A 580 7.77 -7.94 15.25
N GLY A 581 8.44 -8.97 14.72
CA GLY A 581 7.93 -9.79 13.62
C GLY A 581 6.54 -10.40 13.86
N CYS A 582 6.14 -10.68 15.10
CA CYS A 582 4.79 -11.16 15.41
C CYS A 582 3.70 -10.13 15.05
N ALA A 583 4.06 -8.85 15.05
CA ALA A 583 3.13 -7.76 14.74
C ALA A 583 2.73 -7.69 13.25
N ARG A 584 3.33 -8.52 12.39
CA ARG A 584 3.04 -8.58 10.94
C ARG A 584 1.57 -8.84 10.65
N CYS A 585 0.96 -9.81 11.34
CA CYS A 585 -0.39 -10.28 11.03
C CYS A 585 -1.46 -9.76 12.00
N HIS A 586 -1.07 -9.37 13.21
CA HIS A 586 -1.95 -8.88 14.26
C HIS A 586 -1.12 -8.03 15.24
N ASN A 587 -1.73 -7.20 16.10
CA ASN A 587 -0.98 -6.51 17.16
C ASN A 587 -0.16 -7.50 18.01
N HIS A 588 1.04 -7.12 18.43
CA HIS A 588 1.91 -8.01 19.17
C HIS A 588 1.23 -8.53 20.46
N LYS A 589 1.40 -9.82 20.75
CA LYS A 589 0.61 -10.53 21.79
C LYS A 589 0.89 -10.03 23.22
N PHE A 590 2.13 -9.61 23.49
CA PHE A 590 2.61 -9.29 24.84
C PHE A 590 3.21 -7.88 24.92
N ASP A 591 4.13 -7.58 24.02
CA ASP A 591 4.76 -6.26 23.93
C ASP A 591 3.84 -5.18 23.34
N PRO A 592 4.03 -3.91 23.74
CA PRO A 592 3.26 -2.76 23.29
C PRO A 592 3.63 -2.34 21.86
N VAL A 593 3.46 -3.25 20.89
CA VAL A 593 3.76 -3.01 19.48
C VAL A 593 2.51 -3.32 18.66
N SER A 594 1.93 -2.30 18.06
CA SER A 594 0.79 -2.46 17.16
C SER A 594 1.24 -3.00 15.80
N GLN A 595 0.28 -3.55 15.04
CA GLN A 595 0.50 -3.89 13.64
C GLN A 595 0.82 -2.64 12.80
N THR A 596 0.27 -1.48 13.17
CA THR A 596 0.63 -0.21 12.52
C THR A 596 2.10 0.12 12.72
N ASP A 597 2.62 0.01 13.96
CA ASP A 597 4.06 0.24 14.24
C ASP A 597 4.96 -0.67 13.40
N TYR A 598 4.55 -1.94 13.22
CA TYR A 598 5.27 -2.88 12.35
C TYR A 598 5.36 -2.38 10.91
N TYR A 599 4.25 -1.93 10.33
CA TYR A 599 4.23 -1.46 8.94
C TYR A 599 4.88 -0.08 8.76
N GLU A 600 4.82 0.79 9.77
CA GLU A 600 5.56 2.06 9.78
C GLU A 600 7.08 1.83 9.84
N LEU A 601 7.53 0.93 10.71
CA LEU A 601 8.93 0.52 10.75
C LEU A 601 9.37 -0.14 9.44
N GLN A 602 8.52 -1.00 8.86
CA GLN A 602 8.76 -1.61 7.55
C GLN A 602 8.90 -0.55 6.44
N ALA A 603 8.09 0.51 6.48
CA ALA A 603 8.10 1.57 5.46
C ALA A 603 9.45 2.29 5.38
N ILE A 604 10.17 2.45 6.51
CA ILE A 604 11.53 3.02 6.54
C ILE A 604 12.48 2.22 5.64
N PHE A 605 12.32 0.90 5.60
CA PHE A 605 13.18 -0.01 4.83
C PHE A 605 12.60 -0.40 3.47
N ALA A 606 11.47 0.17 3.05
CA ALA A 606 10.80 -0.17 1.79
C ALA A 606 11.72 -0.03 0.55
N GLY A 607 12.73 0.85 0.63
CA GLY A 607 13.76 1.04 -0.40
C GLY A 607 14.88 -0.01 -0.42
N VAL A 608 15.12 -0.76 0.65
CA VAL A 608 16.19 -1.76 0.75
C VAL A 608 15.90 -2.94 -0.18
N ARG A 609 16.91 -3.47 -0.88
CA ARG A 609 16.79 -4.69 -1.71
C ARG A 609 17.94 -5.64 -1.40
N TYR A 610 17.64 -6.94 -1.41
CA TYR A 610 18.66 -7.97 -1.35
C TYR A 610 19.40 -8.00 -2.70
N GLY A 611 20.73 -8.07 -2.64
CA GLY A 611 21.56 -8.16 -3.84
C GLY A 611 22.97 -7.63 -3.62
N ASP A 612 23.75 -7.70 -4.70
CA ASP A 612 25.15 -7.31 -4.69
C ASP A 612 25.31 -5.82 -4.98
N ARG A 613 26.27 -5.19 -4.29
CA ARG A 613 26.63 -3.80 -4.52
C ARG A 613 28.15 -3.66 -4.56
N PRO A 614 28.70 -2.86 -5.50
CA PRO A 614 30.12 -2.53 -5.46
C PRO A 614 30.44 -1.69 -4.22
N LEU A 615 31.55 -2.02 -3.55
CA LEU A 615 32.12 -1.18 -2.50
C LEU A 615 32.87 -0.03 -3.18
N THR A 616 32.41 1.21 -2.99
CA THR A 616 32.91 2.38 -3.72
C THR A 616 33.70 3.37 -2.86
N SER A 617 33.56 3.32 -1.53
CA SER A 617 34.29 4.25 -0.65
C SER A 617 35.68 3.69 -0.30
N PRO A 618 36.72 4.52 -0.09
CA PRO A 618 38.06 4.05 0.25
C PRO A 618 38.14 3.21 1.53
N GLU A 619 37.21 3.40 2.46
CA GLU A 619 37.11 2.62 3.69
C GLU A 619 36.41 1.28 3.46
N SER A 620 35.31 1.26 2.70
CA SER A 620 34.65 0.01 2.30
C SER A 620 35.53 -0.84 1.38
N VAL A 621 36.28 -0.24 0.47
CA VAL A 621 37.25 -0.92 -0.40
C VAL A 621 38.40 -1.49 0.43
N ARG A 622 38.93 -0.74 1.42
CA ARG A 622 39.94 -1.28 2.33
C ARG A 622 39.46 -2.50 3.11
N LEU A 623 38.18 -2.54 3.50
CA LEU A 623 37.54 -3.71 4.11
C LEU A 623 37.40 -4.86 3.10
N GLY A 624 37.09 -4.55 1.84
CA GLY A 624 36.93 -5.52 0.74
C GLY A 624 38.23 -5.96 0.04
N ASP A 625 39.38 -5.37 0.36
CA ASP A 625 40.70 -5.73 -0.18
C ASP A 625 41.57 -6.50 0.84
N ALA A 626 41.09 -6.63 2.08
CA ALA A 626 41.72 -7.47 3.10
C ALA A 626 41.62 -8.93 2.65
N THR A 627 42.60 -9.36 1.86
CA THR A 627 42.73 -10.73 1.35
C THR A 627 42.73 -11.67 2.55
N PRO A 628 42.05 -12.84 2.50
CA PRO A 628 42.26 -13.85 3.53
C PRO A 628 43.74 -14.21 3.50
N THR A 629 44.50 -13.75 4.49
CA THR A 629 45.79 -14.37 4.78
C THR A 629 45.47 -15.81 5.06
N ALA A 630 45.83 -16.69 4.14
CA ALA A 630 45.75 -18.13 4.30
C ALA A 630 46.50 -18.50 5.58
N ALA A 631 45.76 -18.57 6.69
CA ALA A 631 46.18 -19.31 7.85
C ALA A 631 46.13 -20.77 7.42
N ASN A 632 47.32 -21.33 7.19
CA ASN A 632 47.50 -22.76 6.98
C ASN A 632 46.72 -23.52 8.06
N VAL A 633 45.94 -24.51 7.60
CA VAL A 633 45.30 -25.57 8.40
C VAL A 633 46.28 -26.19 9.37
#